data_AF-D3S4F0-F1
#
_entry.id   AF-D3S4F0-F1
#
_cell.length_a   1.000
_cell.length_b   1.000
_cell.length_c   1.000
_cell.angle_alpha   90.00
_cell.angle_beta   90.00
_cell.angle_gamma   90.00
#
_symmetry.space_group_name_H-M   'P 1'
#
loop_
_entity.id
_entity.type
_entity.pdbx_description
1 polymer ?
#
loop_
_entity_poly.entity_id
_entity_poly.type
_entity_poly.pdbx_seq_one_letter_code
_entity_poly.pdbx_strand_id
1 'polypeptide(L)'
;MKACERLLLKIESPEKFVEEFKRILLELGLTLKEFSEISGIPYSTLYKVVQGKDFRVSTLIKILKTIRSFEKDEDIDTIAIIAARPALNKITTRKIEINGKSYLIKEYPAGSLEECIVAAVRAEREGVKGIVCAPIVSATIEKIVNVPVAVIIPEKDAFMKALEIIAKKINE
;
A
#
# COMPACT_ATOMS: atom_id res chain seq x y z
N MET A 1 -3.51 14.93 -2.20
CA MET A 1 -4.89 15.07 -2.72
C MET A 1 -5.11 13.97 -3.72
N LYS A 2 -6.20 13.21 -3.62
CA LYS A 2 -6.44 12.02 -4.46
C LYS A 2 -6.55 12.42 -5.95
N ALA A 3 -6.17 11.54 -6.87
CA ALA A 3 -6.22 11.80 -8.31
C ALA A 3 -7.63 12.15 -8.79
N CYS A 4 -8.66 11.49 -8.26
CA CYS A 4 -10.06 11.80 -8.50
C CYS A 4 -10.45 13.22 -8.07
N GLU A 5 -9.99 13.65 -6.89
CA GLU A 5 -10.25 15.00 -6.37
C GLU A 5 -9.56 16.06 -7.23
N ARG A 6 -8.31 15.81 -7.63
CA ARG A 6 -7.56 16.66 -8.57
C ARG A 6 -8.32 16.83 -9.88
N LEU A 7 -8.78 15.73 -10.46
CA LEU A 7 -9.48 15.78 -11.75
C LEU A 7 -10.81 16.55 -11.66
N LEU A 8 -11.57 16.36 -10.58
CA LEU A 8 -12.84 17.06 -10.34
C LEU A 8 -12.67 18.58 -10.23
N LEU A 9 -11.63 19.04 -9.54
CA LEU A 9 -11.32 20.47 -9.40
C LEU A 9 -10.95 21.16 -10.73
N LYS A 10 -10.66 20.39 -11.78
CA LYS A 10 -10.32 20.93 -13.10
C LYS A 10 -11.49 20.93 -14.08
N ILE A 11 -12.69 20.51 -13.66
CA ILE A 11 -13.85 20.37 -14.56
C ILE A 11 -14.34 21.70 -15.15
N GLU A 12 -14.01 22.82 -14.51
CA GLU A 12 -14.38 24.17 -14.94
C GLU A 12 -13.77 24.58 -16.29
N SER A 13 -12.69 23.92 -16.72
CA SER A 13 -12.03 24.17 -18.01
C SER A 13 -11.72 22.84 -18.72
N PRO A 14 -12.21 22.64 -19.95
CA PRO A 14 -11.89 21.45 -20.73
C PRO A 14 -10.38 21.23 -20.91
N GLU A 15 -9.60 22.30 -21.11
CA GLU A 15 -8.15 22.19 -21.27
C GLU A 15 -7.47 21.70 -19.98
N LYS A 16 -7.82 22.29 -18.84
CA LYS A 16 -7.27 21.90 -17.54
C LYS A 16 -7.68 20.47 -17.16
N PHE A 17 -8.91 20.08 -17.48
CA PHE A 17 -9.38 18.71 -17.28
C PHE A 17 -8.56 17.71 -18.10
N VAL A 18 -8.33 18.01 -19.39
CA VAL A 18 -7.55 17.15 -20.29
C VAL A 18 -6.10 17.03 -19.84
N GLU A 19 -5.48 18.13 -19.42
CA GLU A 19 -4.11 18.13 -18.91
C GLU A 19 -3.97 17.24 -17.66
N GLU A 20 -4.86 17.43 -16.67
CA GLU A 20 -4.84 16.63 -15.45
C GLU A 20 -5.19 15.16 -15.73
N PHE A 21 -6.15 14.89 -16.63
CA PHE A 21 -6.49 13.52 -17.01
C PHE A 21 -5.29 12.79 -17.65
N LYS A 22 -4.57 13.45 -18.57
CA LYS A 22 -3.33 12.90 -19.16
C LYS A 22 -2.26 12.66 -18.10
N ARG A 23 -2.10 13.58 -17.15
CA ARG A 23 -1.15 13.43 -16.03
C ARG A 23 -1.49 12.20 -15.18
N ILE A 24 -2.76 12.03 -14.82
CA ILE A 24 -3.22 10.86 -14.05
C ILE A 24 -2.98 9.56 -14.82
N LEU A 25 -3.24 9.53 -16.13
CA LEU A 25 -2.92 8.35 -16.96
C LEU A 25 -1.43 7.99 -16.90
N LEU A 26 -0.55 9.00 -16.97
CA LEU A 26 0.90 8.79 -16.84
C LEU A 26 1.29 8.29 -15.43
N GLU A 27 0.72 8.86 -14.38
CA GLU A 27 0.96 8.44 -12.99
C GLU A 27 0.52 6.99 -12.75
N LEU A 28 -0.59 6.57 -13.38
CA LEU A 28 -1.09 5.20 -13.34
C LEU A 28 -0.31 4.25 -14.29
N GLY A 29 0.60 4.77 -15.13
CA GLY A 29 1.32 3.99 -16.13
C GLY A 29 0.43 3.42 -17.23
N LEU A 30 -0.72 4.04 -17.51
CA LEU A 30 -1.72 3.55 -18.46
C LEU A 30 -1.74 4.37 -19.75
N THR A 31 -1.88 3.69 -20.87
CA THR A 31 -2.27 4.30 -22.14
C THR A 31 -3.79 4.56 -22.18
N LEU A 32 -4.21 5.45 -23.09
CA LEU A 32 -5.63 5.73 -23.30
C LEU A 32 -6.42 4.49 -23.76
N LYS A 33 -5.74 3.55 -24.45
CA LYS A 33 -6.33 2.30 -24.92
C LYS A 33 -6.56 1.33 -23.76
N GLU A 34 -5.57 1.15 -22.89
CA GLU A 34 -5.73 0.32 -21.68
C GLU A 34 -6.80 0.90 -20.76
N PHE A 35 -6.82 2.23 -20.57
CA PHE A 35 -7.87 2.88 -19.79
C PHE A 35 -9.26 2.67 -20.41
N SER A 36 -9.37 2.63 -21.74
CA SER A 36 -10.63 2.32 -22.45
C SER A 36 -11.14 0.92 -22.11
N GLU A 37 -10.24 -0.07 -22.14
CA GLU A 37 -10.55 -1.47 -21.83
C GLU A 37 -10.99 -1.62 -20.37
N ILE A 38 -10.28 -1.00 -19.43
CA ILE A 38 -10.57 -1.07 -18.00
C ILE A 38 -11.89 -0.34 -17.64
N SER A 39 -12.10 0.86 -18.19
CA SER A 39 -13.26 1.70 -17.86
C SER A 39 -14.56 1.28 -18.56
N GLY A 40 -14.47 0.42 -19.58
CA GLY A 40 -15.60 0.09 -20.46
C GLY A 40 -16.16 1.34 -21.18
N ILE A 41 -15.32 2.36 -21.39
CA ILE A 41 -15.63 3.54 -22.21
C ILE A 41 -15.02 3.31 -23.58
N PRO A 42 -15.76 3.45 -24.69
CA PRO A 42 -15.18 3.28 -26.03
C PRO A 42 -14.00 4.22 -26.27
N TYR A 43 -12.94 3.71 -26.90
CA TYR A 43 -11.73 4.47 -27.18
C TYR A 43 -12.03 5.78 -27.93
N SER A 44 -12.95 5.74 -28.89
CA SER A 44 -13.40 6.93 -29.63
C SER A 44 -14.04 8.01 -28.74
N THR A 45 -14.64 7.62 -27.62
CA THR A 45 -15.20 8.54 -26.63
C THR A 45 -14.09 9.16 -25.78
N LEU A 46 -13.17 8.35 -25.28
CA LEU A 46 -12.00 8.85 -24.53
C LEU A 46 -11.10 9.74 -25.40
N TYR A 47 -10.97 9.41 -26.68
CA TYR A 47 -10.22 10.23 -27.63
C TYR A 47 -10.86 11.62 -27.80
N LYS A 48 -12.20 11.71 -27.87
CA LYS A 48 -12.92 13.00 -27.85
C LYS A 48 -12.68 13.78 -26.57
N VAL A 49 -12.68 13.10 -25.42
CA VAL A 49 -12.36 13.71 -24.12
C VAL A 49 -10.97 14.33 -24.17
N VAL A 50 -9.96 13.57 -24.62
CA VAL A 50 -8.56 14.03 -24.71
C VAL A 50 -8.34 15.15 -25.74
N GLN A 51 -9.24 15.29 -26.71
CA GLN A 51 -9.29 16.42 -27.64
C GLN A 51 -9.97 17.67 -27.07
N GLY A 52 -10.44 17.63 -25.81
CA GLY A 52 -11.15 18.75 -25.18
C GLY A 52 -12.57 18.95 -25.69
N LYS A 53 -13.17 17.94 -26.34
CA LYS A 53 -14.56 17.99 -26.79
C LYS A 53 -15.51 17.62 -25.67
N ASP A 54 -16.73 18.14 -25.74
CA ASP A 54 -17.80 17.80 -24.79
C ASP A 54 -18.08 16.30 -24.74
N PHE A 55 -18.38 15.84 -23.53
CA PHE A 55 -18.71 14.45 -23.24
C PHE A 55 -19.86 14.38 -22.24
N ARG A 56 -20.54 13.25 -22.23
CA ARG A 56 -21.67 13.02 -21.33
C ARG A 56 -21.21 12.96 -19.88
N VAL A 57 -22.04 13.43 -18.95
CA VAL A 57 -21.84 13.26 -17.50
C VAL A 57 -21.66 11.77 -17.13
N SER A 58 -22.32 10.86 -17.84
CA SER A 58 -22.10 9.40 -17.65
C SER A 58 -20.65 8.97 -17.93
N THR A 59 -20.00 9.59 -18.92
CA THR A 59 -18.58 9.32 -19.25
C THR A 59 -17.68 9.87 -18.15
N LEU A 60 -17.95 11.08 -17.65
CA LEU A 60 -17.26 11.63 -16.49
C LEU A 60 -17.32 10.67 -15.30
N ILE A 61 -18.53 10.22 -14.95
CA ILE A 61 -18.75 9.31 -13.83
C ILE A 61 -17.95 8.01 -14.01
N LYS A 62 -17.91 7.45 -15.22
CA LYS A 62 -17.10 6.25 -15.51
C LYS A 62 -15.61 6.51 -15.36
N ILE A 63 -15.10 7.64 -15.87
CA ILE A 63 -13.69 8.04 -15.71
C ILE A 63 -13.36 8.13 -14.22
N LEU A 64 -14.17 8.87 -13.45
CA LEU A 64 -13.98 9.03 -12.01
C LEU A 64 -14.06 7.70 -11.25
N LYS A 65 -15.04 6.84 -11.56
CA LYS A 65 -15.13 5.52 -10.92
C LYS A 65 -13.91 4.65 -11.21
N THR A 66 -13.37 4.73 -12.42
CA THR A 66 -12.19 3.97 -12.84
C THR A 66 -10.93 4.49 -12.15
N ILE A 67 -10.72 5.81 -12.11
CA ILE A 67 -9.59 6.40 -11.37
C ILE A 67 -9.71 6.03 -9.88
N ARG A 68 -10.92 6.15 -9.31
CA ARG A 68 -11.18 5.79 -7.91
C ARG A 68 -10.97 4.30 -7.62
N SER A 69 -11.11 3.39 -8.59
CA SER A 69 -10.77 1.97 -8.35
C SER A 69 -9.27 1.76 -8.21
N PHE A 70 -8.43 2.56 -8.87
CA PHE A 70 -6.98 2.55 -8.63
C PHE A 70 -6.63 3.18 -7.27
N GLU A 71 -7.42 4.14 -6.81
CA GLU A 71 -7.29 4.70 -5.45
C GLU A 71 -7.84 3.76 -4.36
N LYS A 72 -8.77 2.86 -4.68
CA LYS A 72 -9.35 1.93 -3.70
C LYS A 72 -8.35 0.89 -3.20
N ASP A 73 -7.32 0.58 -3.99
CA ASP A 73 -6.18 -0.21 -3.50
C ASP A 73 -5.30 0.61 -2.54
N GLU A 74 -5.37 1.95 -2.53
CA GLU A 74 -4.78 2.80 -1.49
C GLU A 74 -5.63 2.90 -0.21
N ASP A 75 -6.94 2.59 -0.26
CA ASP A 75 -7.86 2.66 0.90
C ASP A 75 -7.90 1.35 1.73
N ILE A 76 -7.16 0.30 1.33
CA ILE A 76 -6.97 -0.88 2.20
C ILE A 76 -5.92 -0.54 3.24
N ASP A 77 -6.33 -0.50 4.51
CA ASP A 77 -5.43 -0.28 5.63
C ASP A 77 -4.27 -1.27 5.57
N THR A 78 -3.06 -0.72 5.49
CA THR A 78 -1.84 -1.52 5.41
C THR A 78 -1.19 -1.63 6.79
N ILE A 79 -0.77 -2.82 7.16
CA ILE A 79 -0.03 -3.10 8.40
C ILE A 79 1.41 -3.45 8.03
N ALA A 80 2.37 -2.76 8.63
CA ALA A 80 3.78 -3.07 8.46
C ALA A 80 4.21 -4.21 9.38
N ILE A 81 5.04 -5.13 8.88
CA ILE A 81 5.73 -6.13 9.70
C ILE A 81 7.24 -5.93 9.54
N ILE A 82 7.89 -5.57 10.65
CA ILE A 82 9.34 -5.36 10.72
C ILE A 82 9.95 -6.56 11.44
N ALA A 83 10.71 -7.37 10.71
CA ALA A 83 11.36 -8.55 11.26
C ALA A 83 12.56 -8.99 10.40
N ALA A 84 13.36 -9.91 10.92
CA ALA A 84 14.40 -10.55 10.14
C ALA A 84 13.81 -11.36 8.97
N ARG A 85 14.51 -11.41 7.83
CA ARG A 85 14.09 -12.15 6.63
C ARG A 85 13.60 -13.59 6.91
N PRO A 86 14.26 -14.39 7.78
CA PRO A 86 13.79 -15.75 8.07
C PRO A 86 12.39 -15.81 8.71
N ALA A 87 11.99 -14.78 9.44
CA ALA A 87 10.64 -14.69 10.02
C ALA A 87 9.63 -14.24 8.96
N LEU A 88 9.96 -13.24 8.15
CA LEU A 88 9.09 -12.72 7.08
C LEU A 88 8.79 -13.78 6.02
N ASN A 89 9.76 -14.62 5.66
CA ASN A 89 9.58 -15.71 4.70
C ASN A 89 8.51 -16.76 5.11
N LYS A 90 8.08 -16.77 6.38
CA LYS A 90 7.00 -17.64 6.86
C LYS A 90 5.61 -17.06 6.60
N ILE A 91 5.52 -15.79 6.21
CA ILE A 91 4.26 -15.12 5.89
C ILE A 91 3.91 -15.48 4.44
N THR A 92 2.88 -16.32 4.27
CA THR A 92 2.45 -16.80 2.96
C THR A 92 1.44 -15.88 2.28
N THR A 93 0.76 -15.03 3.05
CA THR A 93 -0.37 -14.25 2.57
C THR A 93 -0.14 -12.77 2.83
N ARG A 94 -0.27 -11.96 1.78
CA ARG A 94 -0.09 -10.49 1.84
C ARG A 94 -1.38 -9.73 2.15
N LYS A 95 -2.49 -10.42 2.29
CA LYS A 95 -3.81 -9.86 2.61
C LYS A 95 -4.45 -10.71 3.69
N ILE A 96 -4.96 -10.07 4.73
CA ILE A 96 -5.63 -10.73 5.84
C ILE A 96 -7.00 -10.11 6.05
N GLU A 97 -7.94 -10.87 6.59
CA GLU A 97 -9.24 -10.39 6.99
C GLU A 97 -9.38 -10.56 8.50
N ILE A 98 -9.60 -9.46 9.21
CA ILE A 98 -9.77 -9.43 10.67
C ILE A 98 -11.05 -8.63 10.94
N ASN A 99 -11.97 -9.22 11.71
CA ASN A 99 -13.24 -8.58 12.10
C ASN A 99 -14.05 -8.03 10.89
N GLY A 100 -14.05 -8.76 9.76
CA GLY A 100 -14.77 -8.36 8.54
C GLY A 100 -14.14 -7.18 7.78
N LYS A 101 -12.92 -6.75 8.16
CA LYS A 101 -12.13 -5.75 7.44
C LYS A 101 -10.88 -6.40 6.84
N SER A 102 -10.63 -6.11 5.57
CA SER A 102 -9.41 -6.52 4.87
C SER A 102 -8.26 -5.58 5.20
N TYR A 103 -7.07 -6.14 5.40
CA TYR A 103 -5.80 -5.43 5.58
C TYR A 103 -4.75 -5.98 4.63
N LEU A 104 -3.86 -5.10 4.15
CA LEU A 104 -2.66 -5.49 3.43
C LEU A 104 -1.49 -5.60 4.40
N ILE A 105 -0.66 -6.63 4.22
CA ILE A 105 0.59 -6.79 4.95
C ILE A 105 1.72 -6.28 4.07
N LYS A 106 2.55 -5.40 4.65
CA LYS A 106 3.77 -4.91 4.02
C LYS A 106 4.98 -5.26 4.86
N GLU A 107 5.92 -5.98 4.26
CA GLU A 107 7.08 -6.54 4.94
C GLU A 107 8.27 -5.58 4.86
N TYR A 108 8.96 -5.37 5.97
CA TYR A 108 10.17 -4.57 6.07
C TYR A 108 11.28 -5.41 6.72
N PRO A 109 12.19 -6.00 5.93
CA PRO A 109 13.28 -6.79 6.48
C PRO A 109 14.26 -5.89 7.25
N ALA A 110 14.54 -6.27 8.49
CA ALA A 110 15.52 -5.62 9.36
C ALA A 110 16.28 -6.67 10.18
N GLY A 111 17.60 -6.59 10.18
CA GLY A 111 18.51 -7.49 10.91
C GLY A 111 19.09 -6.90 12.19
N SER A 112 18.98 -5.58 12.39
CA SER A 112 19.49 -4.87 13.56
C SER A 112 18.45 -3.93 14.18
N LEU A 113 18.73 -3.41 15.37
CA LEU A 113 17.90 -2.42 16.05
C LEU A 113 17.78 -1.13 15.21
N GLU A 114 18.89 -0.65 14.67
CA GLU A 114 18.98 0.56 13.86
C GLU A 114 18.17 0.42 12.56
N GLU A 115 18.28 -0.73 11.91
CA GLU A 115 17.48 -1.04 10.72
C GLU A 115 15.99 -1.09 11.05
N CYS A 116 15.60 -1.61 12.22
CA CYS A 116 14.19 -1.61 12.65
C CYS A 116 13.65 -0.18 12.80
N ILE A 117 14.46 0.72 13.37
CA ILE A 117 14.09 2.14 13.55
C ILE A 117 13.88 2.81 12.19
N VAL A 118 14.83 2.64 11.26
CA VAL A 118 14.73 3.20 9.89
C VAL A 118 13.52 2.63 9.16
N ALA A 119 13.28 1.31 9.28
CA ALA A 119 12.13 0.64 8.70
C ALA A 119 10.81 1.17 9.24
N ALA A 120 10.72 1.45 10.55
CA ALA A 120 9.51 1.98 11.17
C ALA A 120 9.15 3.38 10.65
N VAL A 121 10.13 4.28 10.59
CA VAL A 121 9.94 5.64 10.03
C VAL A 121 9.55 5.55 8.56
N ARG A 122 10.19 4.67 7.80
CA ARG A 122 9.85 4.46 6.39
C ARG A 122 8.43 3.93 6.22
N ALA A 123 8.03 2.94 7.03
CA ALA A 123 6.69 2.38 6.99
C ALA A 123 5.62 3.43 7.28
N GLU A 124 5.82 4.26 8.31
CA GLU A 124 4.92 5.37 8.62
C GLU A 124 4.79 6.35 7.44
N ARG A 125 5.92 6.76 6.83
CA ARG A 125 5.92 7.64 5.65
C ARG A 125 5.20 7.02 4.45
N GLU A 126 5.21 5.70 4.33
CA GLU A 126 4.51 4.94 3.30
C GLU A 126 3.02 4.72 3.63
N GLY A 127 2.51 5.32 4.73
CA GLY A 127 1.08 5.44 5.01
C GLY A 127 0.45 4.24 5.73
N VAL A 128 1.26 3.37 6.33
CA VAL A 128 0.74 2.21 7.09
C VAL A 128 -0.09 2.67 8.30
N LYS A 129 -1.07 1.86 8.70
CA LYS A 129 -1.98 2.12 9.82
C LYS A 129 -1.57 1.50 11.14
N GLY A 130 -0.54 0.66 11.11
CA GLY A 130 0.04 0.04 12.29
C GLY A 130 1.33 -0.68 11.96
N ILE A 131 2.15 -0.90 12.97
CA ILE A 131 3.44 -1.57 12.87
C ILE A 131 3.46 -2.77 13.81
N VAL A 132 3.96 -3.89 13.32
CA VAL A 132 4.25 -5.09 14.10
C VAL A 132 5.76 -5.29 14.13
N CYS A 133 6.35 -5.42 15.32
CA CYS A 133 7.79 -5.60 15.50
C CYS A 133 8.15 -6.53 16.67
N ALA A 134 9.46 -6.78 16.87
CA ALA A 134 9.95 -7.56 17.99
C ALA A 134 9.89 -6.78 19.32
N PRO A 135 9.78 -7.46 20.49
CA PRO A 135 9.61 -6.77 21.78
C PRO A 135 10.73 -5.80 22.10
N ILE A 136 11.97 -6.16 21.76
CA ILE A 136 13.18 -5.40 22.09
C ILE A 136 13.24 -4.02 21.44
N VAL A 137 12.52 -3.80 20.33
CA VAL A 137 12.53 -2.53 19.58
C VAL A 137 11.25 -1.71 19.77
N SER A 138 10.22 -2.29 20.38
CA SER A 138 8.87 -1.72 20.48
C SER A 138 8.85 -0.33 21.15
N ALA A 139 9.39 -0.22 22.35
CA ALA A 139 9.41 1.01 23.14
C ALA A 139 10.18 2.15 22.45
N THR A 140 11.14 1.83 21.59
CA THR A 140 11.86 2.83 20.79
C THR A 140 10.99 3.30 19.63
N ILE A 141 10.38 2.35 18.90
CA ILE A 141 9.51 2.66 17.75
C ILE A 141 8.30 3.49 18.18
N GLU A 142 7.63 3.13 19.29
CA GLU A 142 6.47 3.87 19.81
C GLU A 142 6.75 5.35 20.12
N LYS A 143 8.01 5.71 20.42
CA LYS A 143 8.40 7.09 20.69
C LYS A 143 8.65 7.92 19.44
N ILE A 144 8.79 7.29 18.27
CA ILE A 144 9.22 7.95 17.03
C ILE A 144 8.18 7.91 15.92
N VAL A 145 7.14 7.07 16.04
CA VAL A 145 6.03 6.98 15.10
C VAL A 145 4.71 7.34 15.79
N ASN A 146 3.73 7.77 15.00
CA ASN A 146 2.39 8.16 15.45
C ASN A 146 1.33 7.08 15.18
N VAL A 147 1.73 5.95 14.59
CA VAL A 147 0.86 4.81 14.29
C VAL A 147 0.94 3.78 15.43
N PRO A 148 -0.14 3.02 15.70
CA PRO A 148 -0.13 2.00 16.75
C PRO A 148 0.92 0.92 16.47
N VAL A 149 1.59 0.46 17.53
CA VAL A 149 2.62 -0.58 17.48
C VAL A 149 2.13 -1.81 18.24
N ALA A 150 2.34 -2.98 17.65
CA ALA A 150 2.09 -4.28 18.27
C ALA A 150 3.35 -5.14 18.24
N VAL A 151 3.43 -6.09 19.16
CA VAL A 151 4.64 -6.87 19.39
C VAL A 151 4.41 -8.36 19.09
N ILE A 152 5.34 -8.99 18.36
CA ILE A 152 5.37 -10.44 18.18
C ILE A 152 6.09 -11.07 19.37
N ILE A 153 5.38 -11.85 20.17
CA ILE A 153 5.95 -12.63 21.26
C ILE A 153 6.20 -14.06 20.73
N PRO A 154 7.45 -14.56 20.72
CA PRO A 154 7.72 -15.94 20.32
C PRO A 154 7.02 -16.95 21.22
N GLU A 155 6.45 -18.00 20.63
CA GLU A 155 5.87 -19.11 21.37
C GLU A 155 6.95 -19.99 22.03
N LYS A 156 6.55 -20.77 23.04
CA LYS A 156 7.42 -21.69 23.78
C LYS A 156 8.26 -22.59 22.86
N ASP A 157 7.66 -23.12 21.80
CA ASP A 157 8.34 -24.03 20.87
C ASP A 157 9.48 -23.35 20.10
N ALA A 158 9.40 -22.03 19.86
CA ALA A 158 10.48 -21.29 19.23
C ALA A 158 11.73 -21.26 20.14
N PHE A 159 11.54 -21.08 21.45
CA PHE A 159 12.63 -21.14 22.42
C PHE A 159 13.22 -22.55 22.52
N MET A 160 12.38 -23.58 22.59
CA MET A 160 12.85 -24.97 22.67
C MET A 160 13.72 -25.36 21.47
N LYS A 161 13.31 -24.98 20.25
CA LYS A 161 14.13 -25.21 19.04
C LYS A 161 15.48 -24.51 19.09
N ALA A 162 15.53 -23.29 19.61
CA ALA A 162 16.80 -22.57 19.77
C ALA A 162 17.71 -23.25 20.81
N LEU A 163 17.14 -23.75 21.91
CA LEU A 163 17.86 -24.50 22.94
C LEU A 163 18.43 -25.82 22.39
N GLU A 164 17.67 -26.56 21.59
CA GLU A 164 18.16 -27.78 20.94
C GLU A 164 19.34 -27.50 20.00
N ILE A 165 19.28 -26.41 19.22
CA ILE A 165 20.35 -26.02 18.30
C ILE A 165 21.65 -25.72 19.08
N ILE A 166 21.58 -24.95 20.17
CA ILE A 166 22.78 -24.64 20.95
C ILE A 166 23.29 -25.86 21.71
N ALA A 167 22.41 -26.70 22.25
CA ALA A 167 22.80 -27.92 22.95
C ALA A 167 23.55 -28.90 22.04
N LYS A 168 23.15 -29.02 20.76
CA LYS A 168 23.89 -29.82 19.77
C LYS A 168 25.30 -29.26 19.53
N LYS A 169 25.41 -27.96 19.31
CA LYS A 169 26.70 -27.28 19.05
C LYS A 169 27.69 -27.33 20.21
N ILE A 170 27.21 -27.43 21.46
CA ILE A 170 28.07 -27.55 22.64
C ILE A 170 28.67 -28.97 22.74
N ASN A 171 27.95 -29.98 22.23
CA ASN A 171 28.33 -31.38 22.32
C ASN A 171 29.00 -31.91 21.03
N GLU A 172 29.22 -31.05 20.04
CA GLU A 172 30.06 -31.26 18.85
C GLU A 172 31.47 -30.69 19.09
#